data_AF-A0ABD4AB29-F1
#
_entry.id   AF-A0ABD4AB29-F1
#
_cell.length_a   1.000
_cell.length_b   1.000
_cell.length_c   1.000
_cell.angle_alpha   90.00
_cell.angle_beta   90.00
_cell.angle_gamma   90.00
#
_symmetry.space_group_name_H-M   'P 1'
#
loop_
_entity.id
_entity.type
_entity.pdbx_description
1 polymer ?
#
loop_
_entity_poly.entity_id
_entity_poly.type
_entity_poly.pdbx_seq_one_letter_code
_entity_poly.pdbx_strand_id
1 'polypeptide(L)'
;MEYLVATMSDRQKTIAKLKGSLYSLSLDELVIRSIDEAEFDVSDMNCLYCDKQKTVIRNKLKTYKEMVNGKEVSIDVTRYPMNVCPSCNAEFDNMDVSLYLQQLIRYEILKALRSRKPIPEKFRFNEIVKM
;
A
#
# COMPACT_ATOMS: atom_id res chain seq x y z
N MET A 1 12.12 21.75 0.21
CA MET A 1 11.72 20.41 0.68
C MET A 1 11.20 20.57 2.09
N GLU A 2 9.91 20.87 2.24
CA GLU A 2 9.26 20.90 3.54
C GLU A 2 8.86 19.46 3.87
N TYR A 3 9.64 18.82 4.74
CA TYR A 3 9.19 17.57 5.34
C TYR A 3 8.00 17.91 6.24
N LEU A 4 6.92 17.14 6.11
CA LEU A 4 5.73 17.24 6.95
C LEU A 4 6.09 16.81 8.38
N VAL A 5 6.76 17.69 9.14
CA VAL A 5 7.04 17.45 10.55
C VAL A 5 5.75 17.76 11.30
N ALA A 6 4.91 16.75 11.46
CA ALA A 6 3.76 16.84 12.35
C ALA A 6 4.27 17.12 13.78
N THR A 7 4.10 18.36 14.25
CA THR A 7 4.47 18.74 15.62
C THR A 7 3.51 18.10 16.60
N MET A 8 3.93 16.99 17.22
CA MET A 8 3.19 16.32 18.28
C MET A 8 3.35 17.07 19.61
N SER A 9 2.26 17.28 20.33
CA SER A 9 2.29 17.71 21.73
C SER A 9 2.97 16.67 22.63
N ASP A 10 3.47 17.08 23.79
CA ASP A 10 4.14 16.16 24.72
C ASP A 10 3.22 15.05 25.24
N ARG A 11 1.92 15.33 25.34
CA ARG A 11 0.90 14.32 25.62
C ARG A 11 0.83 13.28 24.50
N GLN A 12 0.80 13.71 23.24
CA GLN A 12 0.78 12.81 22.08
C GLN A 12 2.07 11.97 21.98
N LYS A 13 3.24 12.57 22.25
CA LYS A 13 4.52 11.84 22.29
C LYS A 13 4.52 10.75 23.35
N THR A 14 4.02 11.06 24.55
CA THR A 14 3.91 10.10 25.65
C THR A 14 2.99 8.93 25.29
N ILE A 15 1.84 9.21 24.67
CA ILE A 15 0.90 8.18 24.19
C ILE A 15 1.56 7.29 23.12
N ALA A 16 2.27 7.88 22.16
CA ALA A 16 2.95 7.14 21.10
C ALA A 16 4.07 6.25 21.65
N LYS A 17 4.86 6.75 22.61
CA LYS A 17 5.88 5.95 23.32
C LYS A 17 5.25 4.78 24.06
N LEU A 18 4.16 5.01 24.80
CA LEU A 18 3.44 3.96 25.50
C LEU A 18 2.96 2.86 24.53
N LYS A 19 2.32 3.25 23.43
CA LYS A 19 1.88 2.30 22.39
C LYS A 19 3.07 1.56 21.76
N GLY A 20 4.17 2.26 21.48
CA GLY A 20 5.38 1.65 20.92
C GLY A 20 5.94 0.59 21.85
N SER A 21 6.10 0.90 23.13
CA SER A 21 6.56 -0.04 24.16
C SER A 21 5.64 -1.26 24.31
N LEU A 22 4.31 -1.09 24.20
CA LEU A 22 3.36 -2.21 24.25
C LEU A 22 3.52 -3.21 23.10
N TYR A 23 3.94 -2.73 21.93
CA TYR A 23 4.13 -3.55 20.73
C TYR A 23 5.60 -3.88 20.44
N SER A 24 6.53 -3.52 21.34
CA SER A 24 7.98 -3.61 21.14
C SER A 24 8.45 -2.92 19.84
N LEU A 25 7.84 -1.78 19.51
CA LEU A 25 8.15 -0.98 18.33
C LEU A 25 8.80 0.34 18.73
N SER A 26 9.75 0.79 17.92
CA SER A 26 10.21 2.17 17.91
C SER A 26 9.09 3.14 17.48
N LEU A 27 9.25 4.43 17.78
CA LEU A 27 8.31 5.46 17.34
C LEU A 27 8.19 5.50 15.81
N ASP A 28 9.29 5.34 15.09
CA ASP A 28 9.31 5.33 13.63
C ASP A 28 8.55 4.12 13.07
N GLU A 29 8.76 2.93 13.64
CA GLU A 29 8.01 1.73 13.25
C GLU A 29 6.51 1.86 13.56
N LEU A 30 6.15 2.53 14.64
CA LEU A 30 4.76 2.81 15.00
C LEU A 30 4.12 3.81 14.03
N VAL A 31 4.85 4.84 13.60
CA VAL A 31 4.41 5.80 12.59
C VAL A 31 4.24 5.12 11.23
N ILE A 32 5.22 4.32 10.79
CA ILE A 32 5.15 3.56 9.54
C ILE A 32 3.94 2.62 9.58
N ARG A 33 3.75 1.85 10.66
CA ARG A 33 2.56 1.00 10.81
C ARG A 33 1.27 1.79 10.76
N SER A 34 1.23 2.96 11.39
CA SER A 34 0.03 3.80 11.40
C SER A 34 -0.28 4.32 10.00
N ILE A 35 0.72 4.71 9.21
CA ILE A 35 0.56 5.11 7.80
C ILE A 35 0.11 3.90 6.96
N ASP A 36 0.72 2.74 7.16
CA ASP A 36 0.37 1.50 6.47
C ASP A 36 -1.04 0.99 6.85
N GLU A 37 -1.64 1.50 7.91
CA GLU A 37 -2.97 1.11 8.43
C GLU A 37 -4.03 2.19 8.21
N ALA A 38 -3.63 3.44 8.00
CA ALA A 38 -4.52 4.56 7.84
C ALA A 38 -5.00 4.71 6.38
N GLU A 39 -6.27 5.06 6.23
CA GLU A 39 -6.80 5.68 5.03
C GLU A 39 -6.44 7.17 5.07
N PHE A 40 -6.04 7.77 3.94
CA PHE A 40 -5.70 9.19 3.89
C PHE A 40 -6.23 9.85 2.62
N ASP A 41 -6.60 11.13 2.77
CA ASP A 41 -7.07 11.97 1.67
C ASP A 41 -5.88 12.35 0.78
N VAL A 42 -6.04 12.20 -0.54
CA VAL A 42 -5.05 12.72 -1.49
C VAL A 42 -5.38 14.19 -1.71
N SER A 43 -4.49 15.07 -1.27
CA SER A 43 -4.72 16.52 -1.23
C SER A 43 -5.08 17.12 -2.58
N ASP A 44 -4.73 16.48 -3.70
CA ASP A 44 -4.75 17.08 -5.04
C ASP A 44 -5.44 16.23 -6.12
N MET A 45 -6.30 15.27 -5.75
CA MET A 45 -7.00 14.42 -6.74
C MET A 45 -8.52 14.48 -6.62
N ASN A 46 -9.17 15.24 -7.49
CA ASN A 46 -10.63 15.17 -7.65
C ASN A 46 -11.04 13.81 -8.23
N CYS A 47 -12.25 13.37 -7.89
CA CYS A 47 -12.79 12.14 -8.45
C CYS A 47 -13.06 12.28 -9.96
N LEU A 48 -12.40 11.43 -10.76
CA LEU A 48 -12.56 11.37 -12.22
C LEU A 48 -13.99 11.09 -12.72
N TYR A 49 -14.89 10.63 -11.85
CA TYR A 49 -16.25 10.23 -12.20
C TYR A 49 -17.31 11.26 -11.82
N CYS A 50 -17.07 12.06 -10.80
CA CYS A 50 -18.09 12.97 -10.29
C CYS A 50 -17.60 14.40 -10.02
N ASP A 51 -16.29 14.66 -10.00
CA ASP A 51 -15.64 15.94 -9.72
C ASP A 51 -16.07 16.67 -8.43
N LYS A 52 -16.93 16.04 -7.61
CA LYS A 52 -17.57 16.66 -6.44
C LYS A 52 -16.71 16.63 -5.18
N GLN A 53 -15.83 15.64 -5.06
CA GLN A 53 -15.01 15.44 -3.87
C GLN A 53 -13.63 14.92 -4.23
N LYS A 54 -12.69 15.18 -3.31
CA LYS A 54 -11.36 14.59 -3.32
C LYS A 54 -11.43 13.10 -3.14
N THR A 55 -10.49 12.42 -3.78
CA THR A 55 -10.31 10.98 -3.70
C THR A 55 -9.55 10.63 -2.43
N VAL A 56 -9.97 9.56 -1.77
CA VAL A 56 -9.27 9.00 -0.61
C VAL A 56 -8.58 7.71 -1.00
N ILE A 57 -7.41 7.43 -0.42
CA ILE A 57 -6.74 6.15 -0.59
C ILE A 57 -7.21 5.18 0.49
N ARG A 58 -7.71 4.02 0.05
CA ARG A 58 -8.07 2.91 0.92
C ARG A 58 -7.20 1.70 0.64
N ASN A 59 -6.70 1.08 1.69
CA ASN A 59 -5.94 -0.15 1.59
C ASN A 59 -6.87 -1.34 1.35
N LYS A 60 -6.75 -1.99 0.19
CA LYS A 60 -7.56 -3.15 -0.19
C LYS A 60 -6.71 -4.36 -0.57
N LEU A 61 -7.36 -5.52 -0.67
CA LEU A 61 -6.77 -6.69 -1.32
C LEU A 61 -6.89 -6.51 -2.83
N LYS A 62 -5.80 -6.79 -3.56
CA LYS A 62 -5.82 -6.84 -5.03
C LYS A 62 -5.13 -8.12 -5.51
N THR A 63 -5.84 -8.91 -6.31
CA THR A 63 -5.32 -10.16 -6.87
C THR A 63 -4.83 -9.92 -8.29
N TYR A 64 -3.60 -10.33 -8.56
CA TYR A 64 -2.98 -10.31 -9.88
C TYR A 64 -2.91 -11.74 -10.42
N LYS A 65 -3.24 -11.92 -11.69
CA LYS A 65 -3.15 -13.20 -12.38
C LYS A 65 -2.06 -13.12 -13.43
N GLU A 66 -1.11 -14.05 -13.38
CA GLU A 66 -0.01 -14.12 -14.34
C GLU A 66 0.14 -15.55 -14.87
N MET A 67 0.44 -15.66 -16.16
CA MET A 67 0.66 -16.95 -16.81
C MET A 67 2.14 -17.34 -16.72
N VAL A 68 2.43 -18.42 -16.00
CA VAL A 68 3.79 -18.94 -15.79
C VAL A 68 3.86 -20.39 -16.26
N ASN A 69 4.68 -20.66 -17.27
CA ASN A 69 4.82 -22.00 -17.88
C ASN A 69 3.48 -22.66 -18.23
N GLY A 70 2.53 -21.88 -18.78
CA GLY A 70 1.20 -22.37 -19.15
C GLY A 70 0.24 -22.60 -17.99
N LYS A 71 0.62 -22.27 -16.74
CA LYS A 71 -0.25 -22.30 -15.56
C LYS A 71 -0.57 -20.88 -15.12
N GLU A 72 -1.84 -20.62 -14.80
CA GLU A 72 -2.24 -19.37 -14.16
C GLU A 72 -1.78 -19.39 -12.70
N VAL A 73 -1.06 -18.36 -12.30
CA VAL A 73 -0.65 -18.12 -10.92
C VAL A 73 -1.38 -16.87 -10.45
N SER A 74 -2.06 -16.98 -9.31
CA SER A 74 -2.70 -15.85 -8.65
C SER A 74 -1.81 -15.35 -7.53
N ILE A 75 -1.62 -14.03 -7.46
CA ILE A 75 -0.78 -13.36 -6.47
C ILE A 75 -1.61 -12.28 -5.79
N ASP A 76 -1.77 -12.42 -4.48
CA ASP A 76 -2.52 -11.51 -3.65
C ASP A 76 -1.62 -10.39 -3.11
N VAL A 77 -1.90 -9.16 -3.52
CA VAL A 77 -1.27 -7.95 -2.96
C VAL A 77 -2.20 -7.39 -1.89
N THR A 78 -1.77 -7.53 -0.63
CA THR A 78 -2.47 -6.95 0.52
C THR A 78 -2.05 -5.52 0.78
N ARG A 79 -2.98 -4.73 1.34
CA ARG A 79 -2.80 -3.30 1.61
C ARG A 79 -2.42 -2.51 0.35
N TYR A 80 -3.03 -2.87 -0.78
CA TYR A 80 -2.89 -2.13 -2.02
C TYR A 80 -3.64 -0.78 -1.89
N PRO A 81 -2.98 0.36 -2.17
CA PRO A 81 -3.61 1.66 -2.10
C PRO A 81 -4.56 1.86 -3.30
N MET A 82 -5.86 1.82 -3.05
CA MET A 82 -6.91 2.03 -4.04
C MET A 82 -7.51 3.43 -3.90
N ASN A 83 -7.69 4.13 -5.02
CA ASN A 83 -8.40 5.40 -5.03
C ASN A 83 -9.91 5.15 -4.93
N VAL A 84 -10.55 5.78 -3.94
CA VAL A 84 -12.00 5.67 -3.68
C VAL A 84 -12.59 7.07 -3.55
N CYS A 85 -13.65 7.36 -4.30
CA CYS A 85 -14.38 8.60 -4.13
C CYS A 85 -15.48 8.43 -3.06
N PRO A 86 -15.49 9.22 -1.98
CA PRO A 86 -16.56 9.11 -0.98
C PRO A 86 -17.94 9.57 -1.47
N SER A 87 -17.99 10.46 -2.48
CA SER A 87 -19.26 11.01 -2.99
C SER A 87 -20.02 10.08 -3.92
N CYS A 88 -19.33 9.35 -4.81
CA CYS A 88 -19.98 8.43 -5.77
C CYS A 88 -19.58 6.97 -5.56
N ASN A 89 -18.73 6.69 -4.57
CA ASN A 89 -18.18 5.37 -4.27
C ASN A 89 -17.46 4.70 -5.45
N ALA A 90 -17.01 5.49 -6.43
CA ALA A 90 -16.21 4.98 -7.52
C ALA A 90 -14.84 4.56 -7.00
N GLU A 91 -14.40 3.38 -7.43
CA GLU A 91 -13.10 2.81 -7.11
C GLU A 91 -12.31 2.69 -8.41
N PHE A 92 -11.08 3.20 -8.40
CA PHE A 92 -10.26 3.16 -9.60
C PHE A 92 -8.79 3.02 -9.26
N ASP A 93 -8.10 2.33 -10.13
CA ASP A 93 -6.66 2.18 -10.01
C ASP A 93 -5.95 3.44 -10.50
N ASN A 94 -4.85 3.77 -9.83
CA ASN A 94 -3.83 4.57 -10.50
C ASN A 94 -3.16 3.68 -11.55
N MET A 95 -3.24 4.08 -12.82
CA MET A 95 -2.75 3.31 -13.96
C MET A 95 -1.23 3.07 -13.86
N ASP A 96 -0.47 4.11 -13.52
CA ASP A 96 0.98 4.02 -13.38
C ASP A 96 1.37 3.07 -12.24
N VAL A 97 0.69 3.19 -11.09
CA VAL A 97 0.90 2.28 -9.95
C VAL A 97 0.62 0.83 -10.35
N SER A 98 -0.45 0.58 -11.10
CA SER A 98 -0.79 -0.77 -11.56
C SER A 98 0.26 -1.34 -12.51
N LEU A 99 0.76 -0.53 -13.45
CA LEU A 99 1.80 -0.93 -14.40
C LEU A 99 3.11 -1.27 -13.69
N TYR A 100 3.60 -0.40 -12.80
CA TYR A 100 4.84 -0.63 -12.06
C TYR A 100 4.72 -1.84 -11.13
N LEU A 101 3.58 -1.98 -10.44
CA LEU A 101 3.36 -3.12 -9.55
C LEU A 101 3.36 -4.45 -10.32
N GLN A 102 2.73 -4.50 -11.49
CA GLN A 102 2.76 -5.69 -12.35
C GLN A 102 4.20 -6.06 -12.75
N GLN A 103 5.02 -5.08 -13.11
CA GLN A 103 6.44 -5.31 -13.45
C GLN A 103 7.23 -5.88 -12.27
N LEU A 104 7.03 -5.32 -11.06
CA LEU A 104 7.71 -5.78 -9.84
C LEU A 104 7.30 -7.20 -9.46
N ILE A 105 5.99 -7.52 -9.53
CA ILE A 105 5.49 -8.87 -9.30
C ILE A 105 6.14 -9.85 -10.30
N ARG A 106 6.19 -9.49 -11.58
CA ARG A 106 6.82 -10.33 -12.60
C ARG A 106 8.31 -10.54 -12.34
N TYR A 107 9.02 -9.53 -11.85
CA TYR A 107 10.42 -9.68 -11.47
C TYR A 107 10.60 -10.72 -10.35
N GLU A 108 9.77 -10.67 -9.31
CA GLU A 108 9.84 -11.63 -8.20
C GLU A 108 9.46 -13.05 -8.62
N ILE A 109 8.47 -13.21 -9.51
CA ILE A 109 8.18 -14.52 -10.14
C ILE A 109 9.42 -15.06 -10.85
N LEU A 110 10.05 -14.25 -11.71
CA LEU A 110 11.22 -14.67 -12.48
C LEU A 110 12.41 -15.02 -11.57
N LYS A 111 12.61 -14.26 -10.50
CA LYS A 111 13.65 -14.51 -9.49
C LYS A 111 13.40 -15.82 -8.73
N ALA A 112 12.15 -16.10 -8.35
CA ALA A 112 11.77 -17.37 -7.72
C ALA A 112 12.05 -18.55 -8.64
N LEU A 113 11.66 -18.45 -9.91
CA LEU A 113 11.93 -19.47 -10.93
C LEU A 113 13.43 -19.73 -11.12
N ARG A 114 14.24 -18.68 -11.29
CA ARG A 114 15.71 -18.80 -11.42
C ARG A 114 16.35 -19.45 -10.20
N SER A 115 15.83 -19.14 -9.01
CA SER A 115 16.34 -19.65 -7.74
C SER A 115 15.76 -21.02 -7.36
N ARG A 116 14.90 -21.62 -8.19
CA ARG A 116 14.13 -22.84 -7.90
C ARG A 116 13.36 -22.78 -6.58
N LYS A 117 12.91 -21.57 -6.21
CA LYS A 117 12.06 -21.32 -5.05
C LYS A 117 10.59 -21.32 -5.47
N PRO A 118 9.66 -21.60 -4.54
CA PRO A 118 8.23 -21.44 -4.82
C PRO A 118 7.91 -20.00 -5.22
N ILE A 119 6.99 -19.85 -6.18
CA ILE A 119 6.48 -18.53 -6.55
C ILE A 119 5.65 -17.99 -5.37
N PRO A 120 5.88 -16.75 -4.94
CA PRO A 120 5.09 -16.19 -3.85
C PRO A 120 3.63 -16.01 -4.26
N GLU A 121 2.72 -16.51 -3.43
CA GLU A 121 1.26 -16.38 -3.63
C GLU A 121 0.72 -15.06 -3.05
N LYS A 122 1.49 -14.40 -2.20
CA LYS A 122 1.04 -13.22 -1.45
C LYS A 122 2.18 -12.26 -1.16
N PHE A 123 1.89 -10.97 -1.26
CA PHE A 123 2.78 -9.89 -0.87
C PHE A 123 2.01 -8.81 -0.09
N ARG A 124 2.70 -8.03 0.73
CA ARG A 124 2.20 -6.72 1.18
C ARG A 124 2.71 -5.65 0.21
N PHE A 125 1.87 -4.72 -0.21
CA PHE A 125 2.25 -3.68 -1.18
C PHE A 125 3.54 -2.94 -0.79
N ASN A 126 3.65 -2.60 0.49
CA ASN A 126 4.76 -1.93 1.14
C ASN A 126 6.05 -2.77 1.17
N GLU A 127 5.97 -4.09 1.08
CA GLU A 127 7.15 -4.95 0.91
C GLU A 127 7.65 -4.87 -0.53
N ILE A 128 6.73 -4.92 -1.51
CA ILE A 128 7.07 -4.89 -2.95
C ILE A 128 7.82 -3.61 -3.32
N VAL A 129 7.38 -2.46 -2.79
CA VAL A 129 8.02 -1.16 -3.10
C VAL A 129 9.34 -0.91 -2.36
N LYS A 130 9.70 -1.78 -1.39
CA LYS A 130 10.97 -1.69 -0.64
C LYS A 130 12.05 -2.67 -1.14
N MET A 131 11.69 -3.57 -2.05
CA MET A 131 12.57 -4.61 -2.63
C MET A 131 13.44 -4.05 -3.76
#